data_AF-A0A3D2PQ68-F1
#
_entry.id   AF-A0A3D2PQ68-F1
#
_cell.length_a   1.000
_cell.length_b   1.000
_cell.length_c   1.000
_cell.angle_alpha   90.00
_cell.angle_beta   90.00
_cell.angle_gamma   90.00
#
_symmetry.space_group_name_H-M   'P 1'
#
loop_
_entity.id
_entity.type
_entity.pdbx_description
1 polymer ?
#
loop_
_entity_poly.entity_id
_entity_poly.type
_entity_poly.pdbx_seq_one_letter_code
_entity_poly.pdbx_strand_id
1 'polypeptide(L)'
;KKVGADFKNDLCNGMIKFFPDSFEDESKFCKALFIKKYPSSLSDRFLNEITSLPVHSITSIDVVPVPKDLTTKTLQKKYLGIESDIIKQQRVR
;
A
#
# COMPACT_ATOMS: atom_id res chain seq x y z
N LYS A 1 42.51 22.08 14.56
CA LYS A 1 41.24 22.28 15.31
C LYS A 1 40.29 21.18 14.87
N LYS A 2 40.01 20.15 15.70
CA LYS A 2 39.00 19.14 15.34
C LYS A 2 37.65 19.86 15.38
N VAL A 3 37.16 20.27 14.22
CA VAL A 3 35.81 20.81 14.09
C VAL A 3 34.92 19.59 14.29
N GLY A 4 34.11 19.56 15.35
CA GLY A 4 33.22 18.43 15.68
C GLY A 4 32.10 18.19 14.65
N ALA A 5 32.24 18.74 13.45
CA ALA A 5 31.34 18.55 12.33
C ALA A 5 31.79 17.27 11.59
N ASP A 6 31.09 16.17 11.87
CA ASP A 6 31.10 15.00 11.00
C ASP A 6 30.14 15.28 9.84
N PHE A 7 30.56 15.04 8.59
CA PHE A 7 29.71 15.19 7.40
C PHE A 7 28.44 14.33 7.48
N LYS A 8 28.46 13.27 8.31
CA LYS A 8 27.29 12.45 8.61
C LYS A 8 26.18 13.25 9.31
N ASN A 9 26.55 14.24 10.12
CA ASN A 9 25.58 15.14 10.74
C ASN A 9 24.87 15.94 9.64
N ASP A 10 25.58 16.42 8.62
CA ASP A 10 24.97 17.16 7.49
C ASP A 10 24.07 16.28 6.59
N LEU A 11 24.31 14.97 6.53
CA LEU A 11 23.49 14.00 5.77
C LEU A 11 22.26 13.52 6.52
N CYS A 12 22.30 13.47 7.85
CA CYS A 12 21.20 13.06 8.72
C CYS A 12 21.24 13.90 9.99
N ASN A 13 20.69 15.11 9.92
CA ASN A 13 20.72 16.07 11.02
C ASN A 13 19.77 15.74 12.19
N GLY A 14 19.09 14.59 12.17
CA GLY A 14 18.15 14.16 13.21
C GLY A 14 18.25 12.68 13.53
N MET A 15 18.21 12.34 14.82
CA MET A 15 17.97 10.98 15.29
C MET A 15 16.49 10.85 15.62
N ILE A 16 15.82 9.86 15.03
CA ILE A 16 14.44 9.54 15.34
C ILE A 16 14.38 8.96 16.76
N LYS A 17 13.55 9.55 17.64
CA LYS A 17 13.29 8.98 18.97
C LYS A 17 12.12 8.02 18.88
N PHE A 18 12.28 6.81 19.38
CA PHE A 18 11.21 5.79 19.36
C PHE A 18 10.53 5.68 20.74
N PHE A 19 9.21 5.59 20.70
CA PHE A 19 8.33 5.28 21.82
C PHE A 19 7.49 4.04 21.46
N PRO A 20 6.83 3.38 22.42
CA PRO A 20 6.04 2.18 22.13
C PRO A 20 5.00 2.34 21.01
N ASP A 21 4.34 3.51 20.91
CA ASP A 21 3.24 3.76 19.97
C ASP A 21 3.50 4.88 18.95
N SER A 22 4.68 5.51 18.99
CA SER A 22 5.00 6.67 18.17
C SER A 22 6.50 6.84 18.02
N PHE A 23 6.90 7.68 17.08
CA PHE A 23 8.26 8.17 16.99
C PHE A 23 8.25 9.68 16.87
N GLU A 24 9.32 10.33 17.33
CA GLU A 24 9.51 11.77 17.20
C GLU A 24 10.63 12.02 16.20
N ASP A 25 10.32 12.85 15.22
CA ASP A 25 11.27 13.32 14.21
C ASP A 25 11.12 14.84 14.08
N GLU A 26 12.23 15.57 14.17
CA GLU A 26 12.25 17.05 14.13
C GLU A 26 11.22 17.74 15.08
N SER A 27 11.05 17.24 16.31
CA SER A 27 10.04 17.71 17.28
C SER A 27 8.58 17.49 16.85
N LYS A 28 8.32 16.68 15.82
CA LYS A 28 6.98 16.24 15.40
C LYS A 28 6.73 14.81 15.85
N PHE A 29 5.54 14.57 16.41
CA PHE A 29 5.09 13.21 16.73
C PHE A 29 4.53 12.54 15.48
N CYS A 30 5.04 11.36 15.18
CA CYS A 30 4.66 10.54 14.05
C CYS A 30 4.15 9.18 14.55
N LYS A 31 3.23 8.61 13.79
CA LYS A 31 2.73 7.24 13.99
C LYS A 31 2.81 6.46 12.69
N ALA A 32 3.17 5.19 12.80
CA ALA A 32 3.16 4.27 11.68
C ALA A 32 1.83 3.49 11.66
N LEU A 33 1.13 3.52 10.53
CA LEU A 33 0.03 2.59 10.25
C LEU A 33 0.60 1.43 9.45
N PHE A 34 0.39 0.20 9.93
CA PHE A 34 0.87 -1.01 9.25
C PHE A 34 -0.29 -1.94 8.89
N ILE A 35 -0.48 -2.16 7.59
CA ILE A 35 -1.48 -3.09 7.06
C ILE A 35 -0.75 -4.32 6.53
N LYS A 36 -0.61 -5.35 7.37
CA LYS A 36 0.09 -6.60 7.00
C LYS A 36 -0.60 -7.35 5.85
N LYS A 37 -1.93 -7.33 5.82
CA LYS A 37 -2.74 -7.99 4.81
C LYS A 37 -3.84 -7.04 4.38
N TYR A 38 -3.73 -6.51 3.16
CA TYR A 38 -4.76 -5.65 2.59
C TYR A 38 -6.03 -6.48 2.35
N PRO A 39 -7.15 -6.17 3.03
CA PRO A 39 -8.34 -7.00 2.95
C PRO A 39 -9.05 -6.80 1.59
N SER A 40 -9.55 -7.89 1.01
CA SER A 40 -10.23 -7.86 -0.28
C SER A 40 -11.54 -7.07 -0.29
N SER A 41 -12.11 -6.80 0.89
CA SER A 41 -13.30 -5.96 1.06
C SER A 41 -12.98 -4.46 1.06
N LEU A 42 -11.71 -4.08 1.27
CA LEU A 42 -11.30 -2.68 1.29
C LEU A 42 -10.93 -2.27 -0.13
N SER A 43 -11.60 -1.21 -0.60
CA SER A 43 -11.31 -0.66 -1.92
C SER A 43 -9.93 -0.02 -1.95
N ASP A 44 -9.20 -0.16 -3.04
CA ASP A 44 -7.95 0.56 -3.29
C ASP A 44 -8.14 2.09 -3.25
N ARG A 45 -9.38 2.57 -3.42
CA ARG A 45 -9.74 3.98 -3.22
C ARG A 45 -9.34 4.50 -1.84
N PHE A 46 -9.34 3.65 -0.82
CA PHE A 46 -8.90 4.02 0.53
C PHE A 46 -7.43 4.49 0.54
N LEU A 47 -6.54 3.84 -0.23
CA LEU A 47 -5.14 4.26 -0.35
C LEU A 47 -5.03 5.63 -1.00
N ASN A 48 -5.86 5.91 -2.01
CA ASN A 48 -5.93 7.22 -2.64
C ASN A 48 -6.44 8.28 -1.67
N GLU A 49 -7.48 7.97 -0.90
CA GLU A 49 -8.05 8.90 0.09
C GLU A 49 -7.02 9.28 1.15
N ILE A 50 -6.30 8.30 1.71
CA ILE A 50 -5.25 8.57 2.71
C ILE A 50 -4.08 9.36 2.12
N THR A 51 -3.60 9.00 0.94
CA THR A 51 -2.45 9.70 0.31
C THR A 51 -2.80 11.09 -0.18
N SER A 52 -4.09 11.39 -0.40
CA SER A 52 -4.58 12.71 -0.79
C SER A 52 -4.76 13.71 0.35
N LEU A 53 -4.66 13.25 1.61
CA LEU A 53 -4.78 14.14 2.77
C LEU A 53 -3.61 15.15 2.77
N PRO A 54 -3.87 16.44 3.05
CA PRO A 54 -2.83 17.49 3.08
C PRO A 54 -2.02 17.42 4.38
N VAL A 55 -1.41 16.28 4.65
CA VAL A 55 -0.60 16.00 5.83
C VAL A 55 0.79 15.53 5.41
N HIS A 56 1.80 15.87 6.21
CA HIS A 56 3.15 15.35 6.02
C HIS A 56 3.13 13.84 6.30
N SER A 57 3.12 13.04 5.23
CA SER A 57 3.07 11.59 5.30
C SER A 57 4.00 10.97 4.28
N ILE A 58 4.50 9.78 4.60
CA ILE A 58 5.26 8.93 3.70
C ILE A 58 4.45 7.64 3.56
N THR A 59 4.19 7.25 2.31
CA THR A 59 3.47 6.01 2.01
C THR A 59 4.39 5.06 1.28
N SER A 60 4.58 3.86 1.83
CA SER A 60 5.37 2.79 1.23
C SER A 60 4.46 1.60 0.92
N ILE A 61 4.43 1.16 -0.34
CA ILE A 61 3.62 0.04 -0.80
C ILE A 61 4.56 -1.00 -1.41
N ASP A 62 4.50 -2.23 -0.90
CA ASP A 62 5.17 -3.38 -1.49
C ASP A 62 4.15 -4.16 -2.32
N VAL A 63 4.46 -4.39 -3.60
CA VAL A 63 3.56 -5.03 -4.57
C VAL A 63 4.25 -6.24 -5.18
N VAL A 64 3.67 -7.41 -4.98
CA VAL A 64 4.09 -8.64 -5.66
C VAL A 64 3.27 -8.79 -6.95
N PRO A 65 3.91 -8.83 -8.13
CA PRO A 65 3.18 -8.96 -9.40
C PRO A 65 2.54 -10.34 -9.53
N VAL A 66 1.32 -10.38 -10.07
CA VAL A 66 0.64 -11.65 -10.41
C VAL A 66 1.12 -12.14 -11.79
N PRO A 67 1.57 -13.40 -11.91
CA PRO A 67 1.96 -13.99 -13.19
C PRO A 67 0.84 -13.90 -14.24
N LYS A 68 1.19 -13.47 -15.46
CA LYS A 68 0.23 -13.25 -16.56
C LYS A 68 -0.65 -14.47 -16.84
N ASP A 69 -0.07 -15.67 -16.81
CA ASP A 69 -0.80 -16.93 -17.11
C ASP A 69 -1.89 -17.23 -16.08
N LEU A 70 -1.67 -16.87 -14.82
CA LEU A 70 -2.70 -16.98 -13.77
C LEU A 70 -3.82 -15.97 -14.01
N THR A 71 -3.47 -14.76 -14.44
CA THR A 71 -4.43 -13.70 -14.75
C THR A 71 -5.30 -14.08 -15.94
N THR A 72 -4.71 -14.55 -17.04
CA THR A 72 -5.45 -14.96 -18.25
C THR A 72 -6.37 -16.14 -17.98
N LYS A 73 -5.88 -17.17 -17.26
CA LYS A 73 -6.70 -18.34 -16.87
C LYS A 73 -7.89 -17.95 -16.00
N THR A 74 -7.68 -17.05 -15.04
CA THR A 74 -8.75 -16.56 -14.15
C THR A 74 -9.80 -15.77 -14.93
N LEU A 75 -9.37 -14.90 -15.85
CA LEU A 75 -10.28 -14.13 -16.70
C LEU A 75 -11.07 -15.04 -17.65
N GLN A 76 -10.41 -15.96 -18.35
CA GLN A 76 -11.08 -16.92 -19.23
C GLN A 76 -12.14 -17.74 -18.49
N LYS A 77 -11.83 -18.22 -17.29
CA LYS A 77 -12.79 -18.95 -16.46
C LYS A 77 -14.01 -18.10 -16.10
N LYS A 78 -13.83 -16.81 -15.79
CA LYS A 78 -14.94 -15.89 -15.51
C LYS A 78 -15.80 -15.64 -16.76
N TYR A 79 -15.17 -15.36 -17.91
CA TYR A 79 -15.89 -15.13 -19.15
C TYR A 79 -16.72 -16.34 -19.57
N LEU A 80 -16.13 -17.54 -19.58
CA LEU A 80 -16.84 -18.78 -19.90
C LEU A 80 -17.99 -19.08 -18.92
N GLY A 81 -17.81 -18.75 -17.64
CA GLY A 81 -18.88 -18.87 -16.64
C GLY A 81 -20.07 -17.99 -16.98
N ILE A 82 -19.82 -16.72 -17.32
CA ILE A 82 -20.85 -15.76 -17.72
C ILE A 82 -21.56 -16.23 -19.01
N GLU A 83 -20.81 -16.66 -20.04
CA GLU A 83 -21.39 -17.18 -21.28
C GLU A 83 -22.28 -18.41 -21.02
N SER A 84 -21.82 -19.33 -20.17
CA SER A 84 -22.58 -20.52 -19.79
C SER A 84 -23.89 -20.16 -19.08
N ASP A 85 -23.86 -19.14 -18.22
CA ASP A 85 -25.04 -18.67 -17.50
C ASP A 85 -26.04 -17.97 -18.44
N ILE A 86 -25.56 -17.19 -19.41
CA ILE A 86 -26.40 -16.60 -20.47
C ILE A 86 -27.10 -17.70 -21.28
N ILE A 87 -26.38 -18.72 -21.72
CA ILE A 87 -26.95 -19.84 -22.51
C ILE A 87 -28.02 -20.58 -21.72
N LYS A 88 -27.79 -20.83 -20.42
CA LYS A 88 -28.79 -21.47 -19.54
C LYS A 88 -30.05 -20.62 -19.43
N GLN A 89 -29.92 -19.30 -19.24
CA GLN A 89 -31.06 -18.39 -19.17
C GLN A 89 -31.86 -18.35 -20.47
N GLN A 90 -31.20 -18.45 -21.63
CA GLN A 90 -31.85 -18.48 -22.93
C GLN A 90 -32.63 -19.77 -23.21
N ARG A 91 -32.26 -20.91 -22.60
CA ARG A 91 -32.98 -22.20 -22.75
C ARG A 91 -34.28 -22.30 -21.95
N VAL A 92 -34.45 -21.45 -20.94
CA VAL A 92 -35.64 -21.43 -20.07
C VAL A 92 -36.73 -20.49 -20.63
N ARG A 93 -36.38 -19.66 -21.62
CA ARG A 93 -37.33 -18.90 -22.45
C ARG A 93 -37.83 -19.74 -23.60
#